data_AF-A0A7V8BGC9-F1
#
_entry.id   AF-A0A7V8BGC9-F1
#
_cell.length_a   1.000
_cell.length_b   1.000
_cell.length_c   1.000
_cell.angle_alpha   90.00
_cell.angle_beta   90.00
_cell.angle_gamma   90.00
#
_symmetry.space_group_name_H-M   'P 1'
#
loop_
_entity.id
_entity.type
_entity.pdbx_description
1 polymer ?
#
loop_
_entity_poly.entity_id
_entity_poly.type
_entity_poly.pdbx_seq_one_letter_code
_entity_poly.pdbx_strand_id
1 'polypeptide(L)'
;MQAIQVEGLGKAYKQFPHRWARLADWCLPGRGARYTLHWVLRDVNFSVAPGESIGIVGANGAGKSTLLKIITGTTMPTVGKANTVGRVAALLELGLGFHPEFT
;
A
#
# COMPACT_ATOMS: atom_id res chain seq x y z
N MET A 1 6.79 -10.17 -21.91
CA MET A 1 7.18 -9.75 -20.54
C MET A 1 6.05 -8.91 -19.96
N GLN A 2 5.67 -9.10 -18.70
CA GLN A 2 4.66 -8.28 -18.03
C GLN A 2 5.30 -6.99 -17.50
N ALA A 3 4.61 -5.85 -17.60
CA ALA A 3 5.08 -4.57 -17.10
C ALA A 3 4.86 -4.44 -15.59
N ILE A 4 3.75 -4.97 -15.08
CA ILE A 4 3.43 -5.03 -13.64
C ILE A 4 2.96 -6.43 -13.31
N GLN A 5 3.46 -7.00 -12.20
CA GLN A 5 3.09 -8.31 -11.70
C GLN A 5 2.83 -8.25 -10.19
N VAL A 6 1.62 -8.60 -9.78
CA VAL A 6 1.17 -8.57 -8.37
C VAL A 6 0.75 -9.98 -7.94
N GLU A 7 1.37 -10.49 -6.88
CA GLU A 7 1.20 -11.87 -6.41
C GLU A 7 0.96 -11.90 -4.89
N GLY A 8 -0.18 -12.44 -4.49
CA GLY A 8 -0.60 -12.64 -3.10
C GLY A 8 -0.57 -11.36 -2.27
N LEU A 9 -0.81 -10.21 -2.89
CA LEU A 9 -0.51 -8.92 -2.28
C LEU A 9 -1.51 -8.62 -1.16
N GLY A 10 -0.98 -8.36 0.03
CA GLY A 10 -1.77 -7.99 1.20
C GLY A 10 -1.15 -6.83 1.96
N LYS A 11 -2.02 -5.95 2.48
CA LYS A 11 -1.62 -4.85 3.35
C LYS A 11 -2.53 -4.79 4.56
N ALA A 12 -1.92 -4.87 5.74
CA ALA A 12 -2.56 -4.65 7.02
C ALA A 12 -1.89 -3.53 7.79
N TYR A 13 -2.69 -2.83 8.58
CA TYR A 13 -2.24 -1.82 9.53
C TYR A 13 -2.55 -2.27 10.96
N LYS A 14 -1.62 -2.01 11.88
CA LYS A 14 -1.82 -2.30 13.30
C LYS A 14 -2.82 -1.29 13.88
N GLN A 15 -3.96 -1.78 14.34
CA GLN A 15 -4.96 -1.00 15.04
C GLN A 15 -4.81 -1.24 16.53
N PHE A 16 -4.55 -0.17 17.27
CA PHE A 16 -4.40 -0.20 18.72
C PHE A 16 -5.67 0.39 19.36
N PRO A 17 -6.20 -0.22 20.44
CA PRO A 17 -7.43 0.26 21.09
C PRO A 17 -7.26 1.64 21.73
N HIS A 18 -6.06 1.96 22.22
CA HIS A 18 -5.73 3.26 22.79
C HIS A 18 -4.23 3.56 22.62
N ARG A 19 -3.86 4.83 22.72
CA ARG A 19 -2.46 5.28 22.53
C ARG A 19 -1.49 4.61 23.50
N TRP A 20 -1.90 4.39 24.75
CA TRP A 20 -1.10 3.69 25.75
C TRP A 20 -0.81 2.23 25.39
N ALA A 21 -1.69 1.55 24.64
CA ALA A 21 -1.44 0.19 24.18
C ALA A 21 -0.27 0.15 23.18
N ARG A 22 -0.15 1.17 22.32
CA ARG A 22 0.97 1.31 21.37
C ARG A 22 2.29 1.52 22.11
N LEU A 23 2.32 2.41 23.10
CA LEU A 23 3.52 2.66 23.89
C LEU A 23 3.97 1.39 24.63
N ALA A 24 3.01 0.68 25.22
CA ALA A 24 3.32 -0.53 25.97
C ALA A 24 3.73 -1.73 25.07
N ASP A 25 3.27 -1.80 23.82
CA ASP A 25 3.76 -2.76 22.80
C ASP A 25 5.25 -2.53 22.48
N TRP A 26 5.70 -1.27 22.55
CA TRP A 26 7.10 -0.90 22.33
C TRP A 26 7.98 -1.16 23.56
N CYS A 27 7.50 -0.84 24.77
CA CYS A 27 8.28 -0.99 26.01
C CYS A 27 8.32 -2.41 26.58
N LEU A 28 7.36 -3.28 26.24
CA LEU A 28 7.24 -4.64 26.78
C LEU A 28 7.17 -5.68 25.64
N PRO A 29 8.26 -5.87 24.88
CA PRO A 29 8.30 -6.89 23.83
C PRO A 29 8.06 -8.28 24.42
N GLY A 30 7.14 -9.05 23.83
CA GLY A 30 6.84 -10.44 24.22
C GLY A 30 5.53 -10.68 24.97
N ARG A 31 4.84 -9.63 25.46
CA ARG A 31 3.52 -9.77 26.11
C ARG A 31 2.35 -9.72 25.12
N GLY A 32 2.33 -10.65 24.17
CA GLY A 32 1.23 -10.85 23.20
C GLY A 32 0.96 -9.66 22.28
N ALA A 33 0.27 -9.89 21.17
CA ALA A 33 -0.10 -8.78 20.28
C ALA A 33 -1.17 -7.88 20.94
N ARG A 34 -0.82 -6.63 21.24
CA ARG A 34 -1.75 -5.61 21.78
C ARG A 34 -2.45 -4.79 20.69
N TYR A 35 -2.47 -5.35 19.49
CA TYR A 35 -3.05 -4.73 18.30
C TYR A 35 -3.82 -5.77 17.50
N THR A 36 -4.83 -5.32 16.78
CA THR A 36 -5.50 -6.10 15.74
C THR A 36 -4.97 -5.68 14.38
N LEU A 37 -4.93 -6.61 13.43
CA LEU A 37 -4.56 -6.31 12.05
C LEU A 37 -5.80 -5.89 11.27
N HIS A 38 -5.88 -4.62 10.91
CA HIS A 38 -6.89 -4.12 9.98
C HIS A 38 -6.35 -4.26 8.55
N TRP A 39 -6.92 -5.20 7.81
CA TRP A 39 -6.50 -5.48 6.45
C TRP A 39 -7.24 -4.58 5.46
N VAL A 40 -6.47 -3.87 4.65
CA VAL A 40 -6.96 -2.96 3.61
C VAL A 40 -6.88 -3.63 2.23
N LEU A 41 -5.92 -4.53 2.04
CA LEU A 41 -5.79 -5.38 0.85
C LEU A 41 -5.56 -6.82 1.33
N ARG A 42 -6.22 -7.79 0.71
CA ARG A 42 -6.02 -9.22 0.97
C ARG A 42 -6.00 -9.97 -0.35
N ASP A 43 -4.96 -10.76 -0.54
CA ASP A 43 -4.83 -11.73 -1.64
C ASP A 43 -5.12 -11.14 -3.04
N VAL A 44 -4.52 -9.98 -3.33
CA VAL A 44 -4.66 -9.34 -4.64
C VAL A 44 -3.65 -9.96 -5.61
N ASN A 45 -4.15 -10.43 -6.75
CA ASN A 45 -3.37 -11.09 -7.80
C ASN A 45 -3.78 -10.56 -9.17
N PHE A 46 -2.84 -9.97 -9.92
CA PHE A 46 -3.05 -9.59 -11.32
C PHE A 46 -1.72 -9.29 -12.02
N SER A 47 -1.76 -9.33 -13.35
CA SER A 47 -0.65 -8.97 -14.23
C SER A 47 -1.10 -7.90 -15.22
N VAL A 48 -0.20 -7.00 -15.60
CA VAL A 48 -0.45 -5.99 -16.64
C VAL A 48 0.62 -6.13 -17.71
N ALA A 49 0.20 -6.35 -18.95
CA ALA A 49 1.08 -6.41 -20.10
C ALA A 49 1.45 -4.99 -20.59
N PRO A 50 2.57 -4.81 -21.30
CA PRO A 50 2.88 -3.56 -21.98
C PRO A 50 1.76 -3.17 -22.97
N GLY A 51 1.29 -1.93 -22.90
CA GLY A 51 0.19 -1.43 -23.72
C GLY A 51 -1.21 -1.75 -23.19
N GLU A 52 -1.32 -2.54 -22.12
CA GLU A 52 -2.59 -2.82 -21.45
C GLU A 52 -2.98 -1.70 -20.48
N SER A 53 -4.28 -1.46 -20.37
CA SER A 53 -4.85 -0.50 -19.41
C SER A 53 -5.78 -1.22 -18.44
N ILE A 54 -5.61 -0.97 -17.14
CA ILE A 54 -6.46 -1.52 -16.09
C ILE A 54 -7.15 -0.40 -15.31
N GLY A 55 -8.45 -0.53 -15.12
CA GLY A 55 -9.24 0.31 -14.22
C GLY A 55 -9.40 -0.33 -12.84
N ILE A 56 -9.11 0.42 -11.78
CA ILE A 56 -9.33 -0.01 -10.38
C ILE A 56 -10.55 0.73 -9.84
N VAL A 57 -11.63 0.01 -9.55
CA VAL A 57 -12.91 0.58 -9.08
C VAL A 57 -13.33 -0.07 -7.76
N GLY A 58 -14.05 0.68 -6.93
CA GLY A 58 -14.53 0.21 -5.62
C GLY A 58 -14.93 1.37 -4.72
N ALA A 59 -15.52 1.08 -3.55
CA ALA A 59 -15.94 2.08 -2.59
C ALA A 59 -14.76 2.87 -1.97
N ASN A 60 -15.07 3.98 -1.30
CA ASN A 60 -14.10 4.68 -0.46
C ASN A 60 -13.65 3.76 0.69
N GLY A 61 -12.35 3.71 0.96
CA GLY A 61 -11.77 2.79 1.94
C GLY A 61 -11.47 1.38 1.42
N ALA A 62 -11.83 1.02 0.19
CA ALA A 62 -11.57 -0.31 -0.39
C ALA A 62 -10.08 -0.61 -0.70
N GLY A 63 -9.16 0.30 -0.36
CA GLY A 63 -7.71 0.07 -0.53
C GLY A 63 -7.12 0.45 -1.88
N LYS A 64 -7.87 1.09 -2.79
CA LYS A 64 -7.40 1.51 -4.13
C LYS A 64 -6.11 2.35 -4.07
N SER A 65 -6.11 3.42 -3.27
CA SER A 65 -4.92 4.27 -3.11
C SER A 65 -3.76 3.52 -2.44
N THR A 66 -4.05 2.59 -1.54
CA THR A 66 -3.02 1.73 -0.91
C THR A 66 -2.39 0.80 -1.95
N LEU A 67 -3.18 0.23 -2.85
CA LEU A 67 -2.69 -0.62 -3.94
C LEU A 67 -1.79 0.19 -4.88
N LEU A 68 -2.22 1.38 -5.29
CA LEU A 68 -1.40 2.27 -6.13
C LEU A 68 -0.09 2.64 -5.45
N LYS A 69 -0.10 2.99 -4.16
CA LYS A 69 1.12 3.29 -3.38
C LYS A 69 2.09 2.12 -3.28
N ILE A 70 1.58 0.89 -3.27
CA ILE A 70 2.44 -0.29 -3.28
C ILE A 70 3.06 -0.49 -4.66
N ILE A 71 2.30 -0.32 -5.73
CA ILE A 71 2.81 -0.44 -7.11
C ILE A 71 3.83 0.66 -7.42
N THR A 72 3.61 1.88 -6.92
CA THR A 72 4.55 3.01 -7.10
C THR A 72 5.75 2.94 -6.14
N GLY A 73 5.78 1.97 -5.22
CA GLY A 73 6.87 1.78 -4.26
C GLY A 73 6.88 2.77 -3.09
N THR A 74 5.86 3.62 -2.92
CA THR A 74 5.77 4.56 -1.78
C THR A 74 5.29 3.89 -0.50
N THR A 75 4.80 2.65 -0.55
CA THR A 75 4.41 1.86 0.62
C THR A 75 4.76 0.38 0.43
N MET A 76 5.39 -0.24 1.44
CA MET A 76 5.67 -1.68 1.40
C MET A 76 4.40 -2.52 1.66
N PRO A 77 4.22 -3.68 1.01
CA PRO A 77 3.18 -4.63 1.38
C PRO A 77 3.46 -5.26 2.76
N THR A 78 2.42 -5.83 3.38
CA THR A 78 2.57 -6.65 4.59
C THR A 78 2.92 -8.10 4.21
N VAL A 79 2.32 -8.61 3.13
CA VAL A 79 2.57 -9.94 2.56
C VAL A 79 2.49 -9.87 1.03
N GLY A 80 3.09 -10.85 0.36
CA GLY A 80 3.14 -10.90 -1.10
C GLY A 80 4.12 -9.88 -1.69
N LYS A 81 4.03 -9.65 -2.99
CA LYS A 81 4.94 -8.79 -3.73
C LYS A 81 4.27 -8.13 -4.93
N ALA A 82 4.76 -6.95 -5.29
CA ALA A 82 4.42 -6.24 -6.51
C ALA A 82 5.73 -5.89 -7.23
N ASN A 83 5.92 -6.42 -8.43
CA ASN A 83 7.08 -6.19 -9.27
C ASN A 83 6.68 -5.34 -10.47
N THR A 84 7.53 -4.38 -10.81
CA THR A 84 7.30 -3.46 -11.94
C THR A 84 8.56 -3.36 -12.78
N VAL A 85 8.41 -3.46 -14.10
CA VAL A 85 9.51 -3.28 -15.05
C VAL A 85 9.50 -1.83 -15.54
N GLY A 86 10.54 -1.07 -15.22
CA GLY A 86 10.66 0.35 -15.54
C GLY A 86 10.26 1.28 -14.39
N ARG A 87 9.90 2.52 -14.71
CA ARG A 87 9.50 3.53 -13.72
C ARG A 87 7.97 3.69 -13.72
N VAL A 88 7.38 3.69 -12.54
CA VAL A 88 5.96 4.00 -12.34
C VAL A 88 5.84 5.45 -11.86
N ALA A 89 5.05 6.26 -12.57
CA ALA A 89 4.76 7.64 -12.17
C ALA A 89 3.32 7.75 -11.68
N ALA A 90 3.12 8.29 -10.48
CA ALA A 90 1.80 8.58 -9.93
C ALA A 90 1.38 10.01 -10.31
N LEU A 91 0.58 10.15 -11.37
CA LEU A 91 0.13 11.47 -11.87
C LEU A 91 -0.57 12.31 -10.80
N LEU A 92 -1.34 11.67 -9.92
CA LEU A 92 -2.07 12.34 -8.84
C LEU A 92 -1.16 12.85 -7.70
N GLU A 93 0.02 12.26 -7.51
CA GLU A 93 0.95 12.69 -6.46
C GLU A 93 1.91 13.79 -6.94
N LEU A 94 2.08 13.98 -8.26
CA LEU A 94 2.96 15.01 -8.83
C LEU A 94 2.53 16.43 -8.43
N GLY A 95 1.22 16.69 -8.30
CA GLY A 95 0.69 18.01 -7.91
C GLY A 95 1.05 18.46 -6.49
N LEU A 96 1.42 17.53 -5.60
CA LEU A 96 1.68 17.82 -4.18
C LEU A 96 3.13 18.27 -3.90
N GLY A 97 4.03 18.11 -4.88
CA GLY A 97 5.46 18.45 -4.75
C GLY A 97 5.86 19.78 -5.40
N PHE A 98 4.95 20.47 -6.10
CA PHE A 98 5.23 21.77 -6.69
C PHE A 98 5.15 22.85 -5.62
N HIS A 99 6.28 23.52 -5.37
CA HIS A 99 6.30 24.71 -4.53
C HIS A 99 5.71 25.89 -5.33
N PRO A 100 4.68 26.58 -4.82
CA PRO A 100 4.04 27.70 -5.53
C PRO A 100 4.96 28.90 -5.74
N GLU A 101 6.09 28.95 -5.03
CA GLU A 101 7.12 30.01 -5.10
C GLU A 101 8.16 29.79 -6.21
N PHE A 102 8.11 28.66 -6.94
CA PHE A 102 9.03 28.37 -8.07
C PHE A 102 8.32 28.38 -9.44
N THR A 103 7.25 29.17 -9.57
CA THR A 103 6.62 29.50 -10.86
C THR A 103 6.93 30.95 -11.22
#